data_AF-A0A9N9UHD8-F1
#
_entry.id   AF-A0A9N9UHD8-F1
#
_cell.length_a   1.000
_cell.length_b   1.000
_cell.length_c   1.000
_cell.angle_alpha   90.00
_cell.angle_beta   90.00
_cell.angle_gamma   90.00
#
_symmetry.space_group_name_H-M   'P 1'
#
loop_
_entity.id
_entity.type
_entity.pdbx_description
1 polymer ?
#
loop_
_entity_poly.entity_id
_entity_poly.type
_entity_poly.pdbx_seq_one_letter_code
_entity_poly.pdbx_strand_id
1 'polypeptide(L)'
;MPAGGTLQTFSNAHDPRFYMHVCDKTRDLPPAATIVEYIPLGEYLFRYDRAGFWVGRQGYTYFKVIPFIKFFRWLLDDYSHTQTLYHALHASGVSPQFVVQDLALPYETAEDFMKWVDQELGIWPLWLCPLRKCALPSFHPVTRPQTTNRLTGGDRIDFGRTDMSQPMLNIGVWGWGPWDYETFLESTLKALGGRKWLYAHTYYTEDEFWAEYDRPWYRALREKYFATTLPTIYDKVKVEPQTEGENHNQWSKSWLSTWPIGGLYGMILATLSGDISFHRRATWRHKEK
;
A
#
# COMPACT_ATOMS: atom_id res chain seq x y z
N MET A 1 12.91 -17.59 -27.22
CA MET A 1 13.32 -18.11 -25.90
C MET A 1 14.52 -19.02 -26.09
N PRO A 2 15.44 -19.14 -25.12
CA PRO A 2 16.50 -20.13 -25.17
C PRO A 2 15.92 -21.55 -25.20
N ALA A 3 16.61 -22.48 -25.86
CA ALA A 3 16.17 -23.87 -25.96
C ALA A 3 16.09 -24.50 -24.55
N GLY A 4 14.91 -24.99 -24.17
CA GLY A 4 14.66 -25.63 -22.86
C GLY A 4 14.13 -24.72 -21.75
N GLY A 5 13.93 -23.42 -21.99
CA GLY A 5 13.29 -22.54 -21.01
C GLY A 5 11.80 -22.81 -20.86
N THR A 6 11.33 -23.13 -19.65
CA THR A 6 9.89 -23.21 -19.36
C THR A 6 9.32 -21.80 -19.22
N LEU A 7 8.23 -21.53 -19.93
CA LEU A 7 7.49 -20.28 -19.82
C LEU A 7 6.68 -20.27 -18.52
N GLN A 8 6.81 -19.22 -17.71
CA GLN A 8 6.02 -19.03 -16.51
C GLN A 8 5.01 -17.89 -16.71
N THR A 9 3.75 -18.15 -16.38
CA THR A 9 2.64 -17.19 -16.39
C THR A 9 2.01 -17.08 -15.00
N PHE A 10 1.28 -15.99 -14.73
CA PHE A 10 0.68 -15.71 -13.41
C PHE A 10 -0.80 -15.30 -13.49
N SER A 11 -1.30 -15.07 -14.71
CA SER A 11 -2.54 -14.33 -14.92
C SER A 11 -3.76 -15.21 -15.18
N ASN A 12 -3.58 -16.51 -15.40
CA ASN A 12 -4.68 -17.47 -15.50
C ASN A 12 -5.14 -17.93 -14.10
N ALA A 13 -6.40 -18.31 -13.99
CA ALA A 13 -6.97 -18.78 -12.71
C ALA A 13 -6.23 -20.00 -12.12
N HIS A 14 -5.67 -20.86 -12.97
CA HIS A 14 -4.88 -22.03 -12.55
C HIS A 14 -3.42 -21.71 -12.20
N ASP A 15 -2.91 -20.55 -12.61
CA ASP A 15 -1.51 -20.19 -12.38
C ASP A 15 -1.26 -19.99 -10.87
N PRO A 16 -0.02 -20.12 -10.38
CA PRO A 16 0.30 -19.66 -9.04
C PRO A 16 0.19 -18.12 -8.98
N ARG A 17 -0.09 -17.57 -7.80
CA ARG A 17 0.08 -16.12 -7.57
C ARG A 17 1.58 -15.85 -7.45
N PHE A 18 2.06 -14.73 -8.01
CA PHE A 18 3.48 -14.45 -8.13
C PHE A 18 4.25 -14.57 -6.81
N TYR A 19 3.76 -13.98 -5.71
CA TYR A 19 4.46 -14.02 -4.42
C TYR A 19 4.58 -15.45 -3.84
N MET A 20 3.57 -16.31 -4.06
CA MET A 20 3.61 -17.70 -3.61
C MET A 20 4.61 -18.49 -4.45
N HIS A 21 4.62 -18.26 -5.76
CA HIS A 21 5.59 -18.87 -6.68
C HIS A 21 7.03 -18.53 -6.28
N VAL A 22 7.31 -17.24 -6.04
CA VAL A 22 8.63 -16.81 -5.57
C VAL A 22 8.99 -17.48 -4.25
N CYS A 23 8.08 -17.49 -3.27
CA CYS A 23 8.31 -18.15 -1.99
C CYS A 23 8.60 -19.65 -2.13
N ASP A 24 7.82 -20.38 -2.94
CA ASP A 24 8.02 -21.81 -3.17
C ASP A 24 9.35 -22.09 -3.88
N LYS A 25 9.77 -21.21 -4.80
CA LYS A 25 11.05 -21.33 -5.51
C LYS A 25 12.26 -20.99 -4.64
N THR A 26 12.12 -20.07 -3.68
CA THR A 26 13.23 -19.58 -2.86
C THR A 26 13.36 -20.23 -1.50
N ARG A 27 12.32 -20.93 -1.00
CA ARG A 27 12.26 -21.50 0.36
C ARG A 27 13.48 -22.34 0.73
N ASP A 28 13.91 -23.22 -0.16
CA ASP A 28 14.94 -24.22 0.12
C ASP A 28 16.29 -23.85 -0.52
N LEU A 29 16.44 -22.60 -0.97
CA LEU A 29 17.66 -22.14 -1.62
C LEU A 29 18.72 -21.68 -0.61
N PRO A 30 20.01 -21.97 -0.87
CA PRO A 30 21.10 -21.33 -0.17
C PRO A 30 21.10 -19.80 -0.34
N PRO A 31 21.68 -19.04 0.61
CA PRO A 31 21.93 -17.61 0.43
C PRO A 31 22.67 -17.32 -0.89
N ALA A 32 22.24 -16.29 -1.61
CA ALA A 32 22.78 -15.87 -2.91
C ALA A 32 22.60 -16.88 -4.08
N ALA A 33 21.84 -17.96 -3.91
CA ALA A 33 21.46 -18.80 -5.05
C ALA A 33 20.57 -18.02 -6.04
N THR A 34 20.76 -18.30 -7.33
CA THR A 34 20.01 -17.65 -8.41
C THR A 34 19.10 -18.65 -9.12
N ILE A 35 17.85 -18.26 -9.35
CA ILE A 35 16.93 -18.96 -10.25
C ILE A 35 16.66 -18.05 -11.45
N VAL A 36 16.66 -18.65 -12.64
CA VAL A 36 16.33 -17.95 -13.89
C VAL A 36 15.02 -18.50 -14.44
N GLU A 37 14.06 -17.63 -14.69
CA GLU A 37 12.76 -17.96 -15.28
C GLU A 37 12.44 -17.02 -16.45
N TYR A 38 11.66 -17.53 -17.40
CA TYR A 38 11.24 -16.78 -18.57
C TYR A 38 9.76 -16.44 -18.44
N ILE A 39 9.47 -15.15 -18.27
CA ILE A 39 8.11 -14.63 -18.08
C ILE A 39 7.81 -13.70 -19.26
N PRO A 40 6.66 -13.84 -19.96
CA PRO A 40 6.23 -12.87 -20.95
C PRO A 40 6.21 -11.45 -20.37
N LEU A 41 6.56 -10.44 -21.15
CA LEU A 41 6.63 -9.07 -20.64
C LEU A 41 5.31 -8.58 -20.02
N GLY A 42 4.17 -8.89 -20.63
CA GLY A 42 2.85 -8.55 -20.07
C GLY A 42 2.61 -9.21 -18.72
N GLU A 43 2.83 -10.53 -18.63
CA GLU A 43 2.74 -11.28 -17.38
C GLU A 43 3.66 -10.72 -16.30
N TYR A 44 4.88 -10.33 -16.67
CA TYR A 44 5.82 -9.75 -15.72
C TYR A 44 5.37 -8.39 -15.22
N LEU A 45 4.94 -7.49 -16.11
CA LEU A 45 4.52 -6.13 -15.72
C LEU A 45 3.26 -6.16 -14.83
N PHE A 46 2.31 -7.05 -15.11
CA PHE A 46 1.03 -7.14 -14.39
C PHE A 46 0.97 -8.28 -13.36
N ARG A 47 2.13 -8.84 -12.98
CA ARG A 47 2.24 -10.01 -12.06
C ARG A 47 1.56 -9.83 -10.70
N TYR A 48 1.34 -8.58 -10.26
CA TYR A 48 0.71 -8.26 -8.98
C TYR A 48 -0.76 -7.88 -9.07
N ASP A 49 -1.32 -7.71 -10.28
CA ASP A 49 -2.74 -7.41 -10.49
C ASP A 49 -3.63 -8.52 -9.92
N ARG A 50 -3.14 -9.75 -10.01
CA ARG A 50 -3.78 -10.91 -9.41
C ARG A 50 -3.35 -11.03 -7.95
N ALA A 51 -4.33 -11.03 -7.06
CA ALA A 51 -4.21 -11.08 -5.61
C ALA A 51 -3.65 -9.81 -4.94
N GLY A 52 -3.46 -8.70 -5.66
CA GLY A 52 -2.95 -7.45 -5.08
C GLY A 52 -1.72 -7.72 -4.22
N PHE A 53 -0.66 -8.26 -4.82
CA PHE A 53 0.47 -8.86 -4.09
C PHE A 53 0.02 -10.08 -3.26
N TRP A 54 -0.03 -9.98 -1.94
CA TRP A 54 -0.52 -11.03 -1.02
C TRP A 54 -1.86 -10.70 -0.36
N VAL A 55 -2.42 -9.52 -0.61
CA VAL A 55 -3.67 -9.04 0.00
C VAL A 55 -4.83 -9.98 -0.31
N GLY A 56 -4.87 -10.59 -1.49
CA GLY A 56 -5.88 -11.57 -1.89
C GLY A 56 -5.86 -12.86 -1.07
N ARG A 57 -4.88 -13.10 -0.21
CA ARG A 57 -4.94 -14.18 0.81
C ARG A 57 -5.83 -13.77 1.99
N GLN A 58 -5.88 -12.48 2.30
CA GLN A 58 -6.61 -11.95 3.44
C GLN A 58 -8.13 -12.07 3.30
N GLY A 59 -8.65 -12.13 2.07
CA GLY A 59 -10.06 -12.49 1.83
C GLY A 59 -10.43 -13.89 2.35
N TYR A 60 -9.49 -14.85 2.30
CA TYR A 60 -9.69 -16.20 2.86
C TYR A 60 -9.56 -16.20 4.38
N THR A 61 -8.66 -15.37 4.93
CA THR A 61 -8.59 -15.12 6.38
C THR A 61 -9.91 -14.53 6.90
N TYR A 62 -10.55 -13.65 6.11
CA TYR A 62 -11.86 -13.10 6.41
C TYR A 62 -12.94 -14.17 6.34
N PHE A 63 -13.16 -14.80 5.19
CA PHE A 63 -14.13 -15.88 5.04
C PHE A 63 -13.56 -17.20 5.56
N LYS A 64 -13.29 -17.30 6.87
CA LYS A 64 -12.65 -18.42 7.59
C LYS A 64 -13.10 -19.83 7.18
N VAL A 65 -14.31 -19.97 6.65
CA VAL A 65 -14.90 -21.23 6.17
C VAL A 65 -14.40 -21.67 4.78
N ILE A 66 -13.81 -20.77 4.00
CA ILE A 66 -13.33 -21.01 2.65
C ILE A 66 -11.85 -21.42 2.74
N PRO A 67 -11.49 -22.69 2.48
CA PRO A 67 -10.12 -23.12 2.61
C PRO A 67 -9.24 -22.55 1.49
N PHE A 68 -8.00 -22.19 1.83
CA PHE A 68 -7.02 -21.63 0.89
C PHE A 68 -6.34 -22.74 0.05
N ILE A 69 -7.13 -23.47 -0.73
CA ILE A 69 -6.67 -24.56 -1.61
C ILE A 69 -6.83 -24.20 -3.09
N LYS A 70 -6.16 -24.96 -3.99
CA LYS A 70 -6.17 -24.72 -5.44
C LYS A 70 -7.57 -24.55 -6.03
N PHE A 71 -8.53 -25.37 -5.58
CA PHE A 71 -9.92 -25.33 -6.05
C PHE A 71 -10.59 -23.97 -5.76
N PHE A 72 -10.59 -23.51 -4.51
CA PHE A 72 -11.22 -22.22 -4.17
C PHE A 72 -10.46 -21.02 -4.74
N ARG A 73 -9.14 -21.11 -4.88
CA ARG A 73 -8.34 -20.08 -5.57
C ARG A 73 -8.73 -19.91 -7.03
N TRP A 74 -9.02 -21.01 -7.71
CA TRP A 74 -9.54 -21.00 -9.07
C TRP A 74 -10.99 -20.49 -9.12
N LEU A 75 -11.85 -20.96 -8.22
CA LEU A 75 -13.27 -20.57 -8.18
C LEU A 75 -13.48 -19.07 -7.88
N LEU A 76 -12.67 -18.50 -6.98
CA LEU A 76 -12.76 -17.12 -6.52
C LEU A 76 -11.69 -16.21 -7.18
N ASP A 77 -11.17 -16.63 -8.33
CA ASP A 77 -10.09 -15.92 -9.00
C ASP A 77 -10.50 -14.50 -9.43
N ASP A 78 -11.71 -14.39 -9.96
CA ASP A 78 -12.35 -13.15 -10.36
C ASP A 78 -12.38 -12.11 -9.23
N TYR A 79 -12.64 -12.55 -7.98
CA TYR A 79 -12.65 -11.70 -6.79
C TYR A 79 -11.26 -11.40 -6.23
N SER A 80 -10.24 -12.11 -6.71
CA SER A 80 -8.87 -11.94 -6.27
C SER A 80 -8.14 -10.82 -7.02
N HIS A 81 -8.75 -10.16 -8.01
CA HIS A 81 -8.11 -9.07 -8.74
C HIS A 81 -8.16 -7.76 -7.95
N THR A 82 -7.07 -6.98 -8.01
CA THR A 82 -6.85 -5.77 -7.20
C THR A 82 -8.07 -4.84 -7.11
N GLN A 83 -8.66 -4.46 -8.24
CA GLN A 83 -9.81 -3.54 -8.28
C GLN A 83 -11.03 -4.12 -7.55
N THR A 84 -11.43 -5.35 -7.88
CA THR A 84 -12.56 -6.05 -7.26
C THR A 84 -12.33 -6.28 -5.77
N LEU A 85 -11.10 -6.62 -5.38
CA LEU A 85 -10.72 -6.87 -3.99
C LEU A 85 -10.83 -5.60 -3.13
N TYR A 86 -10.27 -4.48 -3.60
CA TYR A 86 -10.34 -3.22 -2.86
C TYR A 86 -11.75 -2.62 -2.85
N HIS A 87 -12.52 -2.77 -3.92
CA HIS A 87 -13.93 -2.37 -3.92
C HIS A 87 -14.75 -3.18 -2.91
N ALA A 88 -14.56 -4.50 -2.86
CA ALA A 88 -15.23 -5.35 -1.87
C ALA A 88 -14.77 -4.99 -0.43
N LEU A 89 -13.49 -4.68 -0.22
CA LEU A 89 -12.95 -4.27 1.08
C LEU A 89 -13.58 -2.96 1.57
N HIS A 90 -13.62 -1.93 0.73
CA HIS A 90 -14.21 -0.64 1.09
C HIS A 90 -15.74 -0.75 1.29
N ALA A 91 -16.42 -1.56 0.48
CA ALA A 91 -17.86 -1.76 0.57
C ALA A 91 -18.30 -2.61 1.78
N SER A 92 -17.42 -3.45 2.33
CA SER A 92 -17.75 -4.39 3.41
C SER A 92 -17.66 -3.78 4.81
N GLY A 93 -17.29 -2.51 4.95
CA GLY A 93 -17.25 -1.81 6.26
C GLY A 93 -16.16 -2.30 7.21
N VAL A 94 -15.30 -3.22 6.78
CA VAL A 94 -14.18 -3.79 7.56
C VAL A 94 -12.86 -3.05 7.33
N SER A 95 -12.89 -2.00 6.50
CA SER A 95 -11.75 -1.12 6.23
C SER A 95 -11.02 -0.62 7.49
N PRO A 96 -11.68 -0.33 8.64
CA PRO A 96 -10.98 0.13 9.85
C PRO A 96 -10.07 -0.92 10.50
N GLN A 97 -10.27 -2.21 10.21
CA GLN A 97 -9.44 -3.30 10.74
C GLN A 97 -8.41 -3.81 9.72
N PHE A 98 -8.44 -3.27 8.50
CA PHE A 98 -7.57 -3.73 7.42
C PHE A 98 -6.55 -2.66 7.07
N VAL A 99 -5.30 -2.90 7.48
CA VAL A 99 -4.17 -2.03 7.23
C VAL A 99 -3.82 -2.09 5.75
N VAL A 100 -3.83 -0.94 5.06
CA VAL A 100 -3.33 -0.78 3.68
C VAL A 100 -2.48 0.47 3.59
N GLN A 101 -1.27 0.41 4.14
CA GLN A 101 -0.41 1.58 4.29
C GLN A 101 0.96 1.36 3.66
N ASP A 102 1.36 2.30 2.80
CA ASP A 102 2.73 2.44 2.32
C ASP A 102 3.42 3.53 3.11
N LEU A 103 4.57 3.20 3.69
CA LEU A 103 5.27 4.02 4.68
C LEU A 103 6.74 4.14 4.30
N ALA A 104 7.33 5.32 4.40
CA ALA A 104 8.71 5.57 4.02
C ALA A 104 9.48 5.81 5.29
N LEU A 105 10.55 5.06 5.51
CA LEU A 105 11.43 5.26 6.66
C LEU A 105 12.88 5.48 6.22
N PRO A 106 13.65 6.29 6.97
CA PRO A 106 15.10 6.28 6.86
C PRO A 106 15.63 4.85 7.05
N TYR A 107 16.73 4.51 6.38
CA TYR A 107 17.30 3.16 6.48
C TYR A 107 17.75 2.84 7.91
N GLU A 108 18.15 3.87 8.66
CA GLU A 108 18.64 3.78 10.03
C GLU A 108 17.54 3.33 11.02
N THR A 109 16.28 3.66 10.75
CA THR A 109 15.14 3.36 11.63
C THR A 109 14.16 2.35 11.03
N ALA A 110 14.39 1.92 9.78
CA ALA A 110 13.54 0.96 9.08
C ALA A 110 13.45 -0.39 9.81
N GLU A 111 14.55 -0.87 10.39
CA GLU A 111 14.55 -2.14 11.14
C GLU A 111 13.70 -2.07 12.41
N ASP A 112 13.79 -0.96 13.15
CA ASP A 112 13.00 -0.75 14.36
C ASP A 112 11.50 -0.71 14.03
N PHE A 113 11.14 -0.09 12.91
CA PHE A 113 9.76 -0.11 12.43
C PHE A 113 9.29 -1.53 12.07
N MET A 114 10.11 -2.32 11.38
CA MET A 114 9.75 -3.70 11.04
C MET A 114 9.54 -4.57 12.29
N LYS A 115 10.38 -4.41 13.33
CA LYS A 115 10.20 -5.08 14.62
C LYS A 115 8.91 -4.67 15.30
N TRP A 116 8.59 -3.38 15.25
CA TRP A 116 7.34 -2.87 15.81
C TRP A 116 6.11 -3.40 15.05
N VAL A 117 6.15 -3.48 13.71
CA VAL A 117 5.07 -4.08 12.91
C VAL A 117 4.87 -5.56 13.26
N ASP A 118 5.97 -6.30 13.45
CA ASP A 118 5.90 -7.71 13.87
C ASP A 118 5.22 -7.86 15.26
N GLN A 119 5.61 -7.02 16.22
CA GLN A 119 5.15 -7.10 17.61
C GLN A 119 3.72 -6.60 17.80
N GLU A 120 3.38 -5.44 17.23
CA GLU A 120 2.09 -4.77 17.48
C GLU A 120 1.01 -5.13 16.46
N LEU A 121 1.41 -5.38 15.21
CA LEU A 121 0.46 -5.69 14.13
C LEU A 121 0.45 -7.18 13.76
N GLY A 122 1.59 -7.88 13.90
CA GLY A 122 1.71 -9.28 13.46
C GLY A 122 1.51 -9.46 11.95
N ILE A 123 1.70 -8.40 11.15
CA ILE A 123 1.41 -8.41 9.71
C ILE A 123 2.64 -8.86 8.92
N TRP A 124 2.47 -9.98 8.23
CA TRP A 124 3.44 -10.51 7.27
C TRP A 124 2.75 -11.09 6.03
N PRO A 125 3.41 -11.11 4.86
CA PRO A 125 4.74 -10.54 4.58
C PRO A 125 4.73 -9.01 4.42
N LEU A 126 5.92 -8.39 4.38
CA LEU A 126 6.11 -6.95 4.18
C LEU A 126 6.62 -6.64 2.77
N TRP A 127 6.18 -5.51 2.21
CA TRP A 127 6.71 -4.98 0.95
C TRP A 127 7.90 -4.07 1.23
N LEU A 128 9.05 -4.35 0.63
CA LEU A 128 10.25 -3.53 0.79
C LEU A 128 10.68 -2.98 -0.56
N CYS A 129 10.70 -1.66 -0.70
CA CYS A 129 11.09 -0.99 -1.93
C CYS A 129 12.04 0.19 -1.65
N PRO A 130 13.32 0.10 -2.06
CA PRO A 130 14.25 1.23 -1.99
C PRO A 130 13.73 2.46 -2.73
N LEU A 131 13.71 3.60 -2.04
CA LEU A 131 13.36 4.89 -2.62
C LEU A 131 14.61 5.70 -2.94
N ARG A 132 14.64 6.20 -4.18
CA ARG A 132 15.71 7.10 -4.61
C ARG A 132 15.53 8.48 -3.97
N LYS A 133 16.66 9.13 -3.67
CA LYS A 133 16.70 10.55 -3.31
C LYS A 133 15.99 11.39 -4.36
N CYS A 134 15.26 12.43 -3.94
CA CYS A 134 14.64 13.38 -4.85
C CYS A 134 15.00 14.82 -4.49
N ALA A 135 14.77 15.73 -5.45
CA ALA A 135 14.91 17.15 -5.20
C ALA A 135 13.84 17.64 -4.20
N LEU A 136 14.18 18.64 -3.41
CA LEU A 136 13.32 19.28 -2.43
C LEU A 136 13.11 20.76 -2.80
N PRO A 137 11.97 21.37 -2.43
CA PRO A 137 10.81 20.78 -1.72
C PRO A 137 9.99 19.82 -2.60
N SER A 138 9.34 18.83 -1.97
CA SER A 138 8.54 17.79 -2.64
C SER A 138 7.50 17.20 -1.68
N PHE A 139 6.39 16.70 -2.24
CA PHE A 139 5.42 15.87 -1.51
C PHE A 139 5.74 14.37 -1.58
N HIS A 140 6.79 13.99 -2.33
CA HIS A 140 7.31 12.63 -2.25
C HIS A 140 7.66 12.34 -0.78
N PRO A 141 7.31 11.17 -0.24
CA PRO A 141 7.50 10.83 1.18
C PRO A 141 8.96 10.57 1.48
N VAL A 142 9.73 11.66 1.44
CA VAL A 142 11.15 11.68 1.73
C VAL A 142 11.45 12.72 2.80
N THR A 143 12.51 12.47 3.58
CA THR A 143 12.98 13.40 4.59
C THR A 143 14.29 14.04 4.19
N ARG A 144 14.56 15.23 4.74
CA ARG A 144 15.86 15.87 4.60
C ARG A 144 16.90 15.06 5.37
N PRO A 145 18.13 14.93 4.85
CA PRO A 145 19.22 14.35 5.63
C PRO A 145 19.34 15.11 6.95
N GLN A 146 19.40 14.38 8.07
CA GLN A 146 19.77 15.00 9.33
C GLN A 146 21.26 15.37 9.23
N THR A 147 21.56 16.67 9.08
CA THR A 147 22.90 17.15 9.35
C THR A 147 23.13 16.99 10.85
N THR A 148 23.79 15.90 11.25
CA THR A 148 24.33 15.80 12.60
C THR A 148 25.31 16.94 12.75
N ASN A 149 24.93 17.98 13.51
CA ASN A 149 25.88 18.96 14.03
C ASN A 149 26.82 18.20 14.96
N ARG A 150 27.83 17.52 14.42
CA ARG A 150 29.00 17.13 15.19
C ARG A 150 29.70 18.45 15.55
N LEU A 151 29.51 18.87 16.79
CA LEU A 151 30.25 19.94 17.44
C LEU A 151 31.73 19.51 17.54
N THR A 152 32.48 19.68 16.46
CA THR A 152 33.94 19.71 16.50
C THR A 152 34.37 21.15 16.24
N GLY A 153 34.53 21.89 17.35
CA GLY A 153 35.31 23.13 17.39
C GLY A 153 34.78 24.31 16.57
N GLY A 154 34.11 25.25 17.24
CA GLY A 154 34.22 26.68 16.99
C GLY A 154 33.60 27.30 15.74
N ASP A 155 33.49 26.59 14.62
CA ASP A 155 32.97 27.16 13.37
C ASP A 155 31.65 26.49 12.97
N ARG A 156 30.57 27.27 13.04
CA ARG A 156 29.28 26.91 12.44
C ARG A 156 29.44 27.00 10.92
N ILE A 157 29.96 25.94 10.30
CA ILE A 157 29.83 25.77 8.86
C ILE A 157 28.37 25.39 8.60
N ASP A 158 27.61 26.38 8.15
CA ASP A 158 26.27 26.21 7.64
C ASP A 158 26.40 25.37 6.35
N PHE A 159 26.38 24.05 6.48
CA PHE A 159 26.30 23.14 5.34
C PHE A 159 24.97 23.47 4.65
N GLY A 160 25.06 24.27 3.58
CA GLY A 160 23.92 24.79 2.85
C GLY A 160 22.89 23.70 2.62
N ARG A 161 21.62 24.04 2.81
CA ARG A 161 20.47 23.18 2.53
C ARG A 161 20.76 22.37 1.27
N THR A 162 20.99 21.08 1.44
CA THR A 162 21.05 20.21 0.27
C THR A 162 19.65 20.16 -0.31
N ASP A 163 19.51 20.55 -1.57
CA ASP A 163 18.25 20.47 -2.31
C ASP A 163 17.85 19.01 -2.59
N MET A 164 18.50 18.02 -1.97
CA MET A 164 18.25 16.60 -2.16
C MET A 164 17.86 15.94 -0.84
N SER A 165 16.88 15.05 -0.91
CA SER A 165 16.47 14.24 0.24
C SER A 165 17.49 13.14 0.57
N GLN A 166 17.32 12.51 1.74
CA GLN A 166 17.98 11.25 2.04
C GLN A 166 17.32 10.07 1.31
N PRO A 167 18.02 8.94 1.10
CA PRO A 167 17.40 7.73 0.56
C PRO A 167 16.54 7.10 1.67
N MET A 168 15.44 6.45 1.30
CA MET A 168 14.50 5.87 2.26
C MET A 168 14.07 4.49 1.79
N LEU A 169 13.51 3.70 2.70
CA LEU A 169 12.90 2.42 2.40
C LEU A 169 11.38 2.57 2.48
N ASN A 170 10.68 2.26 1.40
CA ASN A 170 9.24 2.06 1.44
C ASN A 170 8.94 0.69 2.03
N ILE A 171 8.11 0.68 3.07
CA ILE A 171 7.61 -0.49 3.80
C ILE A 171 6.10 -0.49 3.64
N GLY A 172 5.58 -1.43 2.84
CA GLY A 172 4.15 -1.64 2.67
C GLY A 172 3.63 -2.67 3.69
N VAL A 173 2.65 -2.24 4.50
CA VAL A 173 2.01 -3.04 5.54
C VAL A 173 0.57 -3.29 5.12
N TRP A 174 0.28 -4.53 4.71
CA TRP A 174 -1.03 -4.90 4.16
C TRP A 174 -1.60 -6.16 4.81
N GLY A 175 -2.57 -6.01 5.71
CA GLY A 175 -3.12 -7.13 6.47
C GLY A 175 -4.16 -6.73 7.52
N TRP A 176 -4.72 -7.73 8.19
CA TRP A 176 -5.62 -7.52 9.33
C TRP A 176 -4.81 -7.00 10.52
N GLY A 177 -5.21 -5.86 11.07
CA GLY A 177 -4.63 -5.24 12.25
C GLY A 177 -5.65 -5.08 13.37
N PRO A 178 -5.22 -4.60 14.55
CA PRO A 178 -6.13 -4.23 15.62
C PRO A 178 -7.01 -3.03 15.20
N TRP A 179 -8.06 -2.80 15.97
CA TRP A 179 -8.87 -1.59 15.81
C TRP A 179 -8.06 -0.33 16.13
N ASP A 180 -8.40 0.77 15.47
CA ASP A 180 -7.81 2.10 15.67
C ASP A 180 -6.28 2.14 15.49
N TYR A 181 -5.77 1.32 14.56
CA TYR A 181 -4.33 1.18 14.36
C TYR A 181 -3.66 2.45 13.82
N GLU A 182 -4.43 3.32 13.18
CA GLU A 182 -3.93 4.46 12.44
C GLU A 182 -3.24 5.48 13.35
N THR A 183 -3.80 5.71 14.56
CA THR A 183 -3.25 6.69 15.49
C THR A 183 -1.89 6.25 16.03
N PHE A 184 -1.77 4.99 16.44
CA PHE A 184 -0.50 4.48 16.93
C PHE A 184 0.53 4.33 15.80
N LEU A 185 0.09 4.00 14.58
CA LEU A 185 0.95 3.84 13.42
C LEU A 185 1.58 5.18 13.03
N GLU A 186 0.79 6.24 12.96
CA GLU A 186 1.28 7.57 12.61
C GLU A 186 2.22 8.13 13.67
N SER A 187 1.92 7.93 14.96
CA SER A 187 2.81 8.37 16.05
C SER A 187 4.17 7.65 16.01
N THR A 188 4.17 6.33 15.79
CA THR A 188 5.39 5.52 15.67
C THR A 188 6.19 5.92 14.44
N LEU A 189 5.51 6.07 13.29
CA LEU A 189 6.13 6.50 12.04
C LEU A 189 6.82 7.86 12.21
N LYS A 190 6.14 8.82 12.83
CA LYS A 190 6.69 10.16 13.09
C LYS A 190 7.91 10.10 14.01
N ALA A 191 7.86 9.31 15.08
CA ALA A 191 8.97 9.12 16.01
C ALA A 191 10.23 8.53 15.33
N LEU A 192 10.03 7.66 14.33
CA LEU A 192 11.10 7.05 13.55
C LEU A 192 11.53 7.89 12.33
N GLY A 193 11.04 9.12 12.21
CA GLY A 193 11.39 10.03 11.11
C GLY A 193 10.81 9.61 9.75
N GLY A 194 9.74 8.83 9.76
CA GLY A 194 9.08 8.33 8.57
C GLY A 194 8.09 9.32 7.94
N ARG A 195 7.63 8.97 6.74
CA ARG A 195 6.63 9.72 5.97
C ARG A 195 5.62 8.75 5.37
N LYS A 196 4.38 9.20 5.24
CA LYS A 196 3.27 8.43 4.67
C LYS A 196 2.95 8.91 3.26
N TRP A 197 2.41 8.02 2.43
CA TRP A 197 1.90 8.40 1.12
C TRP A 197 0.55 9.11 1.27
N LEU A 198 0.41 10.23 0.56
CA LEU A 198 -0.79 11.07 0.56
C LEU A 198 -1.93 10.52 -0.34
N TYR A 199 -1.95 9.21 -0.60
CA TYR A 199 -3.15 8.54 -1.13
C TYR A 199 -4.09 8.10 -0.01
N ALA A 200 -3.55 7.84 1.19
CA ALA A 200 -4.30 7.44 2.36
C ALA A 200 -4.69 8.66 3.20
N HIS A 201 -5.73 8.53 4.03
CA HIS A 201 -6.12 9.60 4.95
C HIS A 201 -5.01 9.92 5.95
N THR A 202 -4.91 11.15 6.43
CA THR A 202 -3.98 11.59 7.48
C THR A 202 -4.74 12.00 8.73
N TYR A 203 -4.22 11.66 9.91
CA TYR A 203 -4.79 12.06 11.20
C TYR A 203 -4.03 13.23 11.83
N TYR A 204 -2.98 13.71 11.19
CA TYR A 204 -2.32 14.98 11.55
C TYR A 204 -3.29 16.16 11.50
N THR A 205 -3.12 17.08 12.43
CA THR A 205 -3.71 18.42 12.33
C THR A 205 -3.12 19.19 11.15
N GLU A 206 -3.79 20.27 10.71
CA GLU A 206 -3.30 21.07 9.57
C GLU A 206 -1.90 21.63 9.84
N ASP A 207 -1.65 22.09 11.06
CA ASP A 207 -0.36 22.65 11.46
C ASP A 207 0.73 21.58 11.49
N GLU A 208 0.42 20.37 11.98
CA GLU A 208 1.35 19.25 11.93
C GLU A 208 1.66 18.83 10.49
N PHE A 209 0.66 18.79 9.63
CA PHE A 209 0.84 18.47 8.22
C PHE A 209 1.79 19.49 7.54
N TRP A 210 1.56 20.80 7.75
CA TRP A 210 2.42 21.84 7.18
C TRP A 210 3.75 22.03 7.90
N ALA A 211 3.96 21.41 9.07
CA ALA A 211 5.29 21.31 9.67
C ALA A 211 6.18 20.33 8.88
N GLU A 212 5.58 19.33 8.22
CA GLU A 212 6.30 18.32 7.45
C GLU A 212 6.56 18.74 5.99
N TYR A 213 5.72 19.62 5.44
CA TYR A 213 5.79 20.05 4.04
C TYR A 213 5.95 21.57 3.89
N ASP A 214 6.65 22.00 2.84
CA ASP A 214 6.88 23.42 2.58
C ASP A 214 5.60 24.12 2.05
N ARG A 215 4.83 24.70 2.99
CA ARG A 215 3.57 25.41 2.68
C ARG A 215 3.76 26.61 1.76
N PRO A 216 4.77 27.49 1.95
CA PRO A 216 5.01 28.61 1.03
C PRO A 216 5.28 28.16 -0.42
N TRP A 217 6.15 27.16 -0.61
CA TRP A 217 6.41 26.58 -1.93
C TRP A 217 5.14 26.03 -2.58
N TYR A 218 4.33 25.30 -1.81
CA TYR A 218 3.05 24.76 -2.29
C TYR A 218 2.07 25.86 -2.71
N ARG A 219 1.93 26.92 -1.90
CA ARG A 219 1.06 28.07 -2.22
C ARG A 219 1.50 28.79 -3.49
N ALA A 220 2.81 29.03 -3.65
CA ALA A 220 3.36 29.64 -4.85
C ALA A 220 3.06 28.81 -6.11
N LEU A 221 3.13 27.47 -6.03
CA LEU A 221 2.73 26.60 -7.14
C LEU A 221 1.25 26.74 -7.47
N ARG A 222 0.37 26.78 -6.46
CA ARG A 222 -1.07 26.94 -6.68
C ARG A 222 -1.41 28.25 -7.36
N GLU A 223 -0.77 29.35 -6.95
CA GLU A 223 -0.95 30.66 -7.59
C GLU A 223 -0.45 30.63 -9.04
N LYS A 224 0.77 30.14 -9.27
CA LYS A 224 1.38 30.05 -10.61
C LYS A 224 0.52 29.27 -11.61
N TYR A 225 -0.13 28.20 -11.15
CA TYR A 225 -0.95 27.32 -12.00
C TYR A 225 -2.47 27.55 -11.82
N PHE A 226 -2.88 28.68 -11.21
CA PHE A 226 -4.29 29.06 -11.04
C PHE A 226 -5.16 28.02 -10.33
N ALA A 227 -4.57 27.22 -9.44
CA ALA A 227 -5.25 26.16 -8.70
C ALA A 227 -5.83 26.64 -7.35
N THR A 228 -5.93 27.95 -7.12
CA THR A 228 -6.33 28.54 -5.83
C THR A 228 -7.77 28.22 -5.44
N THR A 229 -8.65 27.94 -6.41
CA THR A 229 -10.07 27.58 -6.21
C THR A 229 -10.30 26.09 -5.92
N LEU A 230 -9.31 25.23 -6.17
CA LEU A 230 -9.42 23.78 -5.90
C LEU A 230 -9.18 23.49 -4.41
N PRO A 231 -9.63 22.34 -3.87
CA PRO A 231 -9.24 21.93 -2.52
C PRO A 231 -7.72 21.87 -2.32
N THR A 232 -7.24 22.07 -1.10
CA THR A 232 -5.81 21.87 -0.80
C THR A 232 -5.48 20.38 -0.73
N ILE A 233 -4.19 20.05 -0.77
CA ILE A 233 -3.75 18.66 -0.56
C ILE A 233 -4.14 18.17 0.83
N TYR A 234 -4.09 19.03 1.85
CA TYR A 234 -4.53 18.70 3.19
C TYR A 234 -6.05 18.42 3.22
N ASP A 235 -6.86 19.24 2.54
CA ASP A 235 -8.30 18.99 2.42
C ASP A 235 -8.63 17.65 1.76
N LYS A 236 -7.78 17.21 0.83
CA LYS A 236 -7.94 15.91 0.17
C LYS A 236 -7.67 14.73 1.12
N VAL A 237 -6.72 14.87 2.04
CA VAL A 237 -6.23 13.74 2.85
C VAL A 237 -6.74 13.74 4.28
N LYS A 238 -7.19 14.87 4.83
CA LYS A 238 -7.67 14.93 6.22
C LYS A 238 -8.87 14.00 6.41
N VAL A 239 -8.92 13.31 7.55
CA VAL A 239 -10.14 12.64 7.97
C VAL A 239 -11.14 13.70 8.42
N GLU A 240 -12.32 13.75 7.80
CA GLU A 240 -13.41 14.55 8.34
C GLU A 240 -13.94 13.86 9.59
N PRO A 241 -13.97 14.55 10.76
CA PRO A 241 -14.61 13.97 11.94
C PRO A 241 -16.06 13.68 11.58
N GLN A 242 -16.53 12.46 11.91
CA GLN A 242 -17.92 12.08 11.67
C GLN A 242 -18.83 13.12 12.34
N THR A 243 -19.51 13.92 11.55
CA THR A 243 -20.51 14.86 12.04
C THR A 243 -21.65 14.04 12.64
N GLU A 244 -22.01 14.32 13.89
CA GLU A 244 -23.07 13.65 14.68
C GLU A 244 -24.50 13.75 14.07
N GLY A 245 -24.64 14.17 12.80
CA GLY A 245 -25.90 14.35 12.08
C GLY A 245 -26.32 13.20 11.15
N GLU A 246 -25.47 12.21 10.87
CA GLU A 246 -25.83 11.07 9.97
C GLU A 246 -26.46 9.86 10.70
N ASN A 247 -26.97 10.06 11.91
CA ASN A 247 -27.50 8.98 12.76
C ASN A 247 -28.77 8.29 12.25
N HIS A 248 -29.45 8.81 11.22
CA HIS A 248 -30.69 8.19 10.73
C HIS A 248 -30.46 6.98 9.79
N ASN A 249 -29.21 6.73 9.36
CA ASN A 249 -28.82 5.60 8.48
C ASN A 249 -27.87 4.60 9.15
N GLN A 250 -27.53 4.78 10.43
CA GLN A 250 -26.56 3.94 11.13
C GLN A 250 -27.14 2.53 11.42
N TRP A 251 -28.45 2.44 11.66
CA TRP A 251 -29.15 1.16 11.89
C TRP A 251 -29.24 0.30 10.62
N SER A 252 -29.31 0.91 9.43
CA SER A 252 -29.37 0.20 8.13
C SER A 252 -27.99 -0.19 7.60
N LYS A 253 -26.89 0.38 8.12
CA LYS A 253 -25.51 0.03 7.75
C LYS A 253 -24.78 -0.87 8.77
N SER A 254 -25.27 -0.97 10.02
CA SER A 254 -24.62 -1.77 11.07
C SER A 254 -24.55 -3.27 10.75
N TRP A 255 -25.53 -3.86 10.06
CA TRP A 255 -25.46 -5.27 9.65
C TRP A 255 -24.44 -5.51 8.53
N LEU A 256 -24.09 -4.48 7.75
CA LEU A 256 -23.04 -4.54 6.73
C LEU A 256 -21.64 -4.57 7.35
N SER A 257 -21.45 -4.11 8.58
CA SER A 257 -20.18 -4.30 9.32
C SER A 257 -20.07 -5.67 10.01
N THR A 258 -21.13 -6.48 9.98
CA THR A 258 -21.16 -7.78 10.66
C THR A 258 -20.61 -8.87 9.76
N TRP A 259 -19.64 -9.62 10.28
CA TRP A 259 -19.13 -10.82 9.61
C TRP A 259 -20.19 -11.92 9.54
N PRO A 260 -20.34 -12.68 8.43
CA PRO A 260 -19.68 -12.54 7.13
C PRO A 260 -20.44 -11.62 6.15
N ILE A 261 -21.54 -11.02 6.59
CA ILE A 261 -22.53 -10.36 5.75
C ILE A 261 -21.93 -9.18 4.96
N GLY A 262 -21.10 -8.37 5.61
CA GLY A 262 -20.40 -7.26 4.95
C GLY A 262 -19.56 -7.67 3.76
N GLY A 263 -18.79 -8.76 3.91
CA GLY A 263 -17.95 -9.27 2.84
C GLY A 263 -18.78 -9.81 1.67
N LEU A 264 -19.86 -10.53 1.96
CA LEU A 264 -20.79 -11.03 0.93
C LEU A 264 -21.42 -9.87 0.16
N TYR A 265 -21.86 -8.83 0.86
CA TYR A 265 -22.40 -7.61 0.25
C TYR A 265 -21.36 -6.91 -0.63
N GLY A 266 -20.13 -6.77 -0.15
CA GLY A 266 -19.01 -6.22 -0.94
C GLY A 266 -18.74 -7.00 -2.23
N MET A 267 -18.78 -8.34 -2.17
CA MET A 267 -18.65 -9.17 -3.38
C MET A 267 -19.82 -8.99 -4.36
N ILE A 268 -21.06 -8.88 -3.86
CA ILE A 268 -22.23 -8.62 -4.71
C ILE A 268 -22.10 -7.27 -5.41
N LEU A 269 -21.73 -6.21 -4.68
CA LEU A 269 -21.52 -4.88 -5.27
C LEU A 269 -20.40 -4.88 -6.31
N ALA A 270 -19.29 -5.55 -6.03
CA ALA A 270 -18.20 -5.67 -6.99
C ALA A 270 -18.63 -6.43 -8.25
N THR A 271 -19.55 -7.40 -8.12
CA THR A 271 -20.18 -8.07 -9.27
C THR A 271 -21.06 -7.14 -10.09
N LEU A 272 -21.93 -6.37 -9.40
CA LEU A 272 -22.85 -5.43 -10.04
C LEU A 272 -22.13 -4.25 -10.71
N SER A 273 -20.98 -3.83 -10.19
CA SER A 273 -20.13 -2.78 -10.80
C SER A 273 -19.54 -3.17 -12.16
N GLY A 274 -19.51 -4.48 -12.49
CA GLY A 274 -18.91 -5.01 -13.71
C GLY A 274 -17.39 -5.19 -13.66
N ASP A 275 -16.75 -4.80 -12.56
CA ASP A 275 -15.29 -4.81 -12.38
C ASP A 275 -14.68 -6.22 -12.46
N ILE A 276 -15.45 -7.23 -12.08
CA ILE A 276 -15.05 -8.64 -12.16
C ILE A 276 -14.54 -9.03 -13.55
N SER A 277 -15.12 -8.45 -14.61
CA SER A 277 -14.76 -8.78 -15.99
C SER A 277 -13.59 -7.96 -16.54
N PHE A 278 -13.11 -6.93 -15.83
CA PHE A 278 -12.16 -5.96 -16.36
C PHE A 278 -10.81 -6.61 -16.71
N HIS A 279 -10.31 -7.49 -15.83
CA HIS A 279 -9.05 -8.20 -16.06
C HIS A 279 -9.07 -9.08 -17.32
N ARG A 280 -10.24 -9.60 -17.72
CA ARG A 280 -10.41 -10.42 -18.94
C ARG A 280 -10.33 -9.59 -20.23
N ARG A 281 -10.58 -8.29 -20.14
CA ARG A 281 -10.52 -7.34 -21.27
C ARG A 281 -9.13 -6.74 -21.48
N ALA A 282 -8.15 -7.09 -20.64
CA ALA A 282 -6.80 -6.55 -20.74
C ALA A 282 -6.16 -6.92 -22.09
N THR A 283 -5.92 -5.91 -22.92
CA THR A 283 -5.48 -6.10 -24.33
C THR A 283 -4.12 -6.77 -24.44
N TRP A 284 -3.28 -6.67 -23.42
CA TRP A 284 -1.98 -7.34 -23.39
C TRP A 284 -2.10 -8.88 -23.34
N ARG A 285 -3.24 -9.43 -22.89
CA ARG A 285 -3.51 -10.88 -22.90
C ARG A 285 -3.86 -11.42 -24.28
N HIS A 286 -4.46 -10.58 -25.12
CA HIS A 286 -5.05 -10.98 -26.41
C HIS A 286 -4.25 -10.47 -27.61
N LYS A 287 -3.26 -9.58 -27.39
CA LYS A 287 -2.34 -9.20 -28.45
C LYS A 287 -1.38 -10.36 -28.71
N GLU A 288 -1.77 -11.19 -29.67
CA GLU A 288 -0.82 -11.99 -30.44
C GLU A 288 0.26 -11.04 -30.98
N LYS A 289 1.52 -11.42 -30.77
CA LYS A 289 2.65 -10.86 -31.50
C LYS A 289 2.86 -11.67 -32.76
#